data_AF-A0A6B1C3T2-F1
#
_entry.id   AF-A0A6B1C3T2-F1
#
_cell.length_a   1.000
_cell.length_b   1.000
_cell.length_c   1.000
_cell.angle_alpha   90.00
_cell.angle_beta   90.00
_cell.angle_gamma   90.00
#
_symmetry.space_group_name_H-M   'P 1'
#
loop_
_entity.id
_entity.type
_entity.pdbx_description
1 polymer ?
#
loop_
_entity_poly.entity_id
_entity_poly.type
_entity_poly.pdbx_seq_one_letter_code
_entity_poly.pdbx_strand_id
1 'polypeptide(L)'
;MSSSTNAGSSAFAIAKELYNRIPRLSKLNLHKLLFFIQAEHLAWYGNPAFTESIEAWENGPVVADVWHDRPSRGARSRSIPQDLDNVMRSVVARFRGTRGNDLVALVHEEGPWVEATAGGTVIANQIITYEAMREYAQQLPKELEPLREALKDHPRDRPFVADPR
;
A
#
# COMPACT_ATOMS: atom_id res chain seq x y z
N MET A 1 -17.84 25.69 -2.80
CA MET A 1 -16.42 25.39 -3.05
C MET A 1 -15.85 24.80 -1.78
N SER A 2 -15.87 23.48 -1.67
CA SER A 2 -15.23 22.76 -0.57
C SER A 2 -14.30 21.74 -1.21
N SER A 3 -13.04 22.12 -1.36
CA SER A 3 -11.98 21.18 -1.68
C SER A 3 -11.78 20.32 -0.43
N SER A 4 -12.48 19.19 -0.35
CA SER A 4 -12.20 18.20 0.68
C SER A 4 -10.81 17.64 0.40
N THR A 5 -9.83 18.08 1.18
CA THR A 5 -8.52 17.46 1.27
C THR A 5 -8.76 15.99 1.61
N ASN A 6 -8.56 15.10 0.63
CA ASN A 6 -8.64 13.66 0.85
C ASN A 6 -7.41 13.27 1.67
N ALA A 7 -7.48 13.46 2.98
CA ALA A 7 -6.43 13.01 3.88
C ALA A 7 -6.41 11.48 3.81
N GLY A 8 -5.27 10.91 3.41
CA GLY A 8 -5.07 9.47 3.36
C GLY A 8 -5.49 8.79 4.67
N SER A 9 -5.85 7.51 4.59
CA SER A 9 -6.13 6.74 5.81
C SER A 9 -4.85 6.55 6.61
N SER A 10 -4.93 6.25 7.91
CA SER A 10 -3.72 5.91 8.65
C SER A 10 -3.19 4.53 8.23
N ALA A 11 -1.87 4.35 8.27
CA ALA A 11 -1.24 3.04 8.03
C ALA A 11 -1.81 1.97 8.97
N PHE A 12 -2.18 2.35 10.20
CA PHE A 12 -2.89 1.50 11.15
C PHE A 12 -4.25 1.00 10.65
N ALA A 13 -5.05 1.87 10.03
CA ALA A 13 -6.36 1.50 9.52
C ALA A 13 -6.22 0.49 8.36
N ILE A 14 -5.27 0.73 7.47
CA ILE A 14 -4.95 -0.16 6.35
C ILE A 14 -4.43 -1.51 6.87
N ALA A 15 -3.50 -1.48 7.82
CA ALA A 15 -2.92 -2.68 8.42
C ALA A 15 -3.97 -3.57 9.10
N LYS A 16 -4.90 -2.96 9.81
CA LYS A 16 -6.03 -3.65 10.42
C LYS A 16 -6.93 -4.31 9.38
N GLU A 17 -7.23 -3.60 8.31
CA GLU A 17 -8.05 -4.12 7.22
C GLU A 17 -7.35 -5.29 6.49
N LEU A 18 -6.04 -5.22 6.29
CA LEU A 18 -5.23 -6.35 5.79
C LEU A 18 -5.28 -7.56 6.71
N TYR A 19 -5.21 -7.37 8.04
CA TYR A 19 -5.34 -8.46 9.00
C TYR A 19 -6.71 -9.15 8.97
N ASN A 20 -7.77 -8.40 8.66
CA ASN A 20 -9.12 -8.94 8.51
C ASN A 20 -9.27 -9.73 7.20
N ARG A 21 -8.62 -9.29 6.12
CA ARG A 21 -8.70 -9.92 4.78
C ARG A 21 -7.81 -11.14 4.63
N ILE A 22 -6.66 -11.17 5.32
CA ILE A 22 -5.65 -12.20 5.17
C ILE A 22 -5.47 -12.96 6.50
N PRO A 23 -6.09 -14.15 6.63
CA PRO A 23 -5.82 -15.04 7.75
C PRO A 23 -4.32 -15.33 7.87
N ARG A 24 -3.80 -15.32 9.10
CA ARG A 24 -2.39 -15.65 9.40
C ARG A 24 -1.33 -14.76 8.73
N LEU A 25 -1.69 -13.54 8.31
CA LEU A 25 -0.71 -12.55 7.83
C LEU A 25 0.39 -12.30 8.89
N SER A 26 1.65 -12.52 8.49
CA SER A 26 2.83 -12.28 9.34
C SER A 26 3.12 -10.78 9.47
N LYS A 27 3.84 -10.39 10.53
CA LYS A 27 4.25 -8.98 10.72
C LYS A 27 5.12 -8.49 9.57
N LEU A 28 6.06 -9.32 9.11
CA LEU A 28 6.94 -8.97 8.00
C LEU A 28 6.14 -8.72 6.73
N ASN A 29 5.25 -9.64 6.33
CA ASN A 29 4.46 -9.51 5.10
C ASN A 29 3.53 -8.30 5.14
N LEU A 30 2.96 -7.98 6.31
CA LEU A 30 2.13 -6.78 6.48
C LEU A 30 2.86 -5.52 6.00
N HIS A 31 4.12 -5.33 6.41
CA HIS A 31 4.86 -4.13 6.03
C HIS A 31 5.18 -4.05 4.54
N LYS A 32 5.34 -5.20 3.86
CA LYS A 32 5.57 -5.24 2.41
C LYS A 32 4.29 -4.88 1.68
N LEU A 33 3.15 -5.38 2.15
CA LEU A 33 1.84 -5.00 1.61
C LEU A 33 1.57 -3.50 1.81
N LEU A 34 1.90 -2.93 2.98
CA LEU A 34 1.79 -1.49 3.22
C LEU A 34 2.66 -0.68 2.24
N PHE A 35 3.88 -1.12 1.99
CA PHE A 35 4.76 -0.52 0.98
C PHE A 35 4.14 -0.57 -0.43
N PHE A 36 3.67 -1.74 -0.88
CA PHE A 36 3.04 -1.85 -2.20
C PHE A 36 1.76 -1.02 -2.33
N ILE A 37 0.96 -0.93 -1.26
CA ILE A 37 -0.25 -0.08 -1.23
C ILE A 37 0.14 1.39 -1.38
N GLN A 38 1.13 1.87 -0.63
CA GLN A 38 1.60 3.26 -0.72
C GLN A 38 2.13 3.55 -2.14
N ALA A 39 2.97 2.67 -2.67
CA ALA A 39 3.57 2.81 -4.00
C ALA A 39 2.53 2.82 -5.12
N GLU A 40 1.59 1.86 -5.14
CA GLU A 40 0.53 1.83 -6.14
C GLU A 40 -0.44 3.01 -6.01
N HIS A 41 -0.79 3.42 -4.79
CA HIS A 41 -1.68 4.58 -4.60
C HIS A 41 -1.04 5.88 -5.11
N LEU A 42 0.25 6.08 -4.83
CA LEU A 42 1.03 7.21 -5.37
C LEU A 42 1.09 7.18 -6.91
N ALA A 43 1.27 6.00 -7.51
CA ALA A 43 1.32 5.86 -8.95
C ALA A 43 -0.04 6.08 -9.63
N TRP A 44 -1.13 5.63 -9.02
CA TRP A 44 -2.47 5.67 -9.62
C TRP A 44 -3.18 7.00 -9.39
N TYR A 45 -3.06 7.55 -8.18
CA TYR A 45 -3.84 8.71 -7.75
C TYR A 45 -2.97 9.95 -7.47
N GLY A 46 -1.64 9.83 -7.56
CA GLY A 46 -0.72 10.95 -7.36
C GLY A 46 -0.64 11.47 -5.92
N ASN A 47 -1.20 10.75 -4.95
CA ASN A 47 -1.23 11.14 -3.55
C ASN A 47 -1.00 9.92 -2.63
N PRO A 48 -0.48 10.11 -1.41
CA PRO A 48 -0.13 9.00 -0.52
C PRO A 48 -1.38 8.30 0.05
N ALA A 49 -1.31 6.97 0.18
CA ALA A 49 -2.36 6.20 0.85
C ALA A 49 -2.44 6.52 2.35
N PHE A 50 -1.27 6.80 2.96
CA PHE A 50 -1.09 7.18 4.35
C PHE A 50 0.14 8.08 4.52
N THR A 51 0.20 8.84 5.62
CA THR A 51 1.27 9.85 5.84
C THR A 51 2.42 9.34 6.71
N GLU A 52 2.24 8.24 7.45
CA GLU A 52 3.30 7.62 8.23
C GLU A 52 4.49 7.21 7.35
N SER A 53 5.70 7.37 7.87
CA SER A 53 6.93 7.09 7.11
C SER A 53 7.13 5.59 6.90
N ILE A 54 7.66 5.24 5.74
CA ILE A 54 8.21 3.92 5.45
C ILE A 54 9.72 4.03 5.51
N GLU A 55 10.34 3.19 6.33
CA GLU A 55 11.78 3.16 6.53
C GLU A 55 12.40 1.91 5.92
N ALA A 56 13.63 2.02 5.43
CA ALA A 56 14.40 0.90 4.91
C ALA A 56 15.09 0.13 6.06
N TRP A 57 14.51 -1.00 6.47
CA TRP A 57 15.04 -1.86 7.54
C TRP A 57 15.69 -3.12 6.96
N GLU A 58 16.33 -3.94 7.80
CA GLU A 58 17.13 -5.10 7.36
C GLU A 58 16.34 -6.11 6.53
N ASN A 59 15.07 -6.30 6.90
CA ASN A 59 14.18 -7.26 6.24
C ASN A 59 13.22 -6.58 5.26
N GLY A 60 13.58 -5.42 4.72
CA GLY A 60 12.76 -4.65 3.78
C GLY A 60 12.07 -3.43 4.41
N PRO A 61 11.14 -2.79 3.66
CA PRO A 61 10.43 -1.60 4.08
C PRO A 61 9.56 -1.87 5.31
N VAL A 62 9.56 -0.94 6.26
CA VAL A 62 8.79 -0.99 7.50
C VAL A 62 8.13 0.35 7.77
N VAL A 63 6.83 0.31 8.05
CA VAL A 63 6.13 1.46 8.65
C VAL A 63 6.45 1.45 10.13
N ALA A 64 7.34 2.32 10.59
CA ALA A 64 7.89 2.29 11.94
C ALA A 64 6.79 2.39 13.02
N ASP A 65 5.80 3.24 12.81
CA ASP A 65 4.69 3.42 13.75
C ASP A 65 3.87 2.14 13.94
N VAL A 66 3.58 1.43 12.83
CA VAL A 66 2.85 0.14 12.83
C VAL A 66 3.74 -1.00 13.35
N TRP A 67 5.06 -0.86 13.27
CA TRP A 67 5.99 -1.84 13.84
C TRP A 67 5.99 -1.78 15.37
N HIS A 68 6.02 -0.58 15.93
CA HIS A 68 6.08 -0.36 17.38
C HIS A 68 4.73 -0.56 18.07
N ASP A 69 3.64 -0.10 17.46
CA ASP A 69 2.29 -0.32 17.97
C ASP A 69 1.48 -1.15 16.96
N ARG A 70 0.99 -2.31 17.40
CA ARG A 70 0.37 -3.28 16.50
C ARG A 70 -1.14 -3.13 16.51
N PRO A 71 -1.80 -2.94 15.36
CA PRO A 71 -3.26 -2.90 15.32
C PRO A 71 -3.86 -4.23 15.81
N SER A 72 -4.82 -4.12 16.73
CA SER A 72 -5.55 -5.27 17.25
C SER A 72 -6.44 -5.90 16.18
N ARG A 73 -6.40 -7.25 16.10
CA ARG A 73 -7.34 -8.02 15.27
C ARG A 73 -8.76 -7.87 15.84
N GLY A 74 -9.77 -7.78 14.97
CA GLY A 74 -11.18 -7.85 15.37
C GLY A 74 -11.82 -6.58 15.92
N ALA A 75 -11.10 -5.47 16.08
CA ALA A 75 -11.74 -4.19 16.38
C ALA A 75 -12.48 -3.63 15.15
N ARG A 76 -13.48 -2.74 15.33
CA ARG A 76 -14.22 -2.12 14.21
C ARG A 76 -13.27 -1.33 13.29
N SER A 77 -13.22 -1.68 12.01
CA SER A 77 -12.47 -0.91 10.99
C SER A 77 -13.26 0.37 10.67
N ARG A 78 -12.58 1.51 10.55
CA ARG A 78 -13.21 2.69 9.91
C ARG A 78 -13.38 2.40 8.43
N SER A 79 -14.35 3.02 7.76
CA SER A 79 -14.47 2.85 6.30
C SER A 79 -13.20 3.37 5.63
N ILE A 80 -12.61 2.54 4.78
CA ILE A 80 -11.49 2.90 3.93
C ILE A 80 -12.06 3.57 2.65
N PRO A 81 -11.47 4.68 2.18
CA PRO A 81 -11.82 5.29 0.89
C PRO A 81 -11.80 4.29 -0.27
N GLN A 82 -12.63 4.50 -1.29
CA GLN A 82 -12.85 3.51 -2.36
C GLN A 82 -11.61 3.32 -3.26
N ASP A 83 -10.91 4.41 -3.58
CA ASP A 83 -9.63 4.43 -4.27
C ASP A 83 -8.58 3.56 -3.54
N LEU A 84 -8.48 3.74 -2.23
CA LEU A 84 -7.60 2.95 -1.39
C LEU A 84 -8.06 1.47 -1.30
N ASP A 85 -9.37 1.20 -1.22
CA ASP A 85 -9.89 -0.17 -1.25
C ASP A 85 -9.53 -0.89 -2.56
N ASN A 86 -9.59 -0.20 -3.69
CA ASN A 86 -9.23 -0.72 -5.01
C ASN A 86 -7.75 -1.12 -5.06
N VAL A 87 -6.85 -0.25 -4.60
CA VAL A 87 -5.42 -0.55 -4.49
C VAL A 87 -5.18 -1.75 -3.56
N MET A 88 -5.82 -1.76 -2.40
CA MET A 88 -5.71 -2.87 -1.45
C MET A 88 -6.14 -4.20 -2.08
N ARG A 89 -7.23 -4.23 -2.85
CA ARG A 89 -7.68 -5.44 -3.56
C ARG A 89 -6.69 -5.89 -4.61
N SER A 90 -6.15 -4.96 -5.41
CA SER A 90 -5.10 -5.22 -6.42
C SER A 90 -3.87 -5.87 -5.77
N VAL A 91 -3.32 -5.21 -4.76
CA VAL A 91 -2.14 -5.69 -4.02
C VAL A 91 -2.42 -7.06 -3.40
N VAL A 92 -3.53 -7.22 -2.67
CA VAL A 92 -3.86 -8.50 -2.04
C VAL A 92 -4.04 -9.60 -3.09
N ALA A 93 -4.72 -9.33 -4.20
CA ALA A 93 -4.92 -10.30 -5.27
C ALA A 93 -3.59 -10.74 -5.89
N ARG A 94 -2.68 -9.80 -6.17
CA ARG A 94 -1.35 -10.07 -6.71
C ARG A 94 -0.51 -10.98 -5.82
N PHE A 95 -0.66 -10.85 -4.50
CA PHE A 95 0.11 -11.64 -3.52
C PHE A 95 -0.65 -12.81 -2.91
N ARG A 96 -1.83 -13.17 -3.46
CA ARG A 96 -2.55 -14.39 -3.07
C ARG A 96 -1.77 -15.62 -3.53
N GLY A 97 -1.38 -16.47 -2.59
CA GLY A 97 -0.67 -17.73 -2.88
C GLY A 97 0.85 -17.62 -2.90
N THR A 98 1.39 -16.40 -2.87
CA THR A 98 2.82 -16.11 -2.74
C THR A 98 3.33 -16.51 -1.34
N ARG A 99 4.50 -17.17 -1.24
CA ARG A 99 5.10 -17.48 0.07
C ARG A 99 5.70 -16.20 0.65
N GLY A 100 5.74 -16.09 1.99
CA GLY A 100 6.23 -14.87 2.65
C GLY A 100 7.67 -14.46 2.26
N ASN A 101 8.51 -15.41 1.87
CA ASN A 101 9.87 -15.16 1.43
C ASN A 101 9.94 -14.53 0.02
N ASP A 102 8.96 -14.79 -0.85
CA ASP A 102 8.96 -14.28 -2.23
C ASP A 102 8.65 -12.77 -2.24
N LEU A 103 7.87 -12.29 -1.26
CA LEU A 103 7.64 -10.85 -1.01
C LEU A 103 8.89 -10.11 -0.54
N VAL A 104 9.77 -10.79 0.20
CA VAL A 104 11.04 -10.22 0.66
C VAL A 104 12.03 -10.16 -0.50
N ALA A 105 12.13 -11.24 -1.28
CA ALA A 105 12.97 -11.30 -2.48
C ALA A 105 12.63 -10.17 -3.48
N LEU A 106 11.33 -9.95 -3.75
CA LEU A 106 10.87 -8.88 -4.64
C LEU A 106 11.29 -7.46 -4.23
N VAL A 107 11.51 -7.21 -2.95
CA VAL A 107 11.93 -5.89 -2.45
C VAL A 107 13.44 -5.80 -2.28
N HIS A 108 14.14 -6.94 -2.29
CA HIS A 108 15.59 -7.04 -2.13
C HIS A 108 16.33 -7.19 -3.48
N GLU A 109 15.63 -7.52 -4.57
CA GLU A 109 16.25 -7.69 -5.89
C GLU A 109 16.57 -6.35 -6.56
N GLU A 110 15.60 -5.43 -6.69
CA GLU A 110 15.77 -4.07 -7.24
C GLU A 110 14.69 -3.12 -6.67
N GLY A 111 14.94 -1.80 -6.59
CA GLY A 111 13.91 -0.79 -6.28
C GLY A 111 14.16 0.10 -5.03
N PRO A 112 13.12 0.76 -4.48
CA PRO A 112 13.25 1.88 -3.53
C PRO A 112 13.95 1.55 -2.22
N TRP A 113 13.88 0.29 -1.79
CA TRP A 113 14.61 -0.18 -0.61
C TRP A 113 16.11 -0.30 -0.86
N VAL A 114 16.51 -0.78 -2.05
CA VAL A 114 17.92 -0.85 -2.46
C VAL A 114 18.50 0.54 -2.65
N GLU A 115 17.74 1.45 -3.28
CA GLU A 115 18.11 2.86 -3.44
C GLU A 115 18.30 3.56 -2.10
N ALA A 116 17.34 3.41 -1.19
CA ALA A 116 17.42 4.00 0.15
C ALA A 116 18.60 3.47 0.97
N THR A 117 19.00 2.22 0.76
CA THR A 117 20.17 1.61 1.43
C THR A 117 21.48 1.80 0.66
N ALA A 118 21.46 2.44 -0.51
CA ALA A 118 22.58 2.50 -1.46
C ALA A 118 23.23 1.13 -1.75
N GLY A 119 22.43 0.05 -1.70
CA GLY A 119 22.90 -1.33 -1.83
C GLY A 119 23.84 -1.82 -0.71
N GLY A 120 23.94 -1.09 0.40
CA GLY A 120 24.87 -1.33 1.51
C GLY A 120 24.19 -1.64 2.86
N THR A 121 24.87 -1.29 3.96
CA THR A 121 24.42 -1.55 5.33
C THR A 121 23.15 -0.75 5.66
N VAL A 122 22.16 -1.45 6.19
CA VAL A 122 20.87 -0.90 6.61
C VAL A 122 21.06 0.11 7.74
N ILE A 123 20.59 1.33 7.55
CA ILE A 123 20.47 2.34 8.60
C ILE A 123 18.97 2.45 8.92
N ALA A 124 18.55 1.92 10.08
CA ALA A 124 17.20 2.20 10.60
C ALA A 124 16.97 3.72 10.64
N ASN A 125 15.74 4.18 10.42
CA ASN A 125 15.35 5.59 10.23
C ASN A 125 15.65 6.21 8.85
N GLN A 126 16.18 5.46 7.87
CA GLN A 126 16.27 5.95 6.49
C GLN A 126 14.90 5.87 5.81
N ILE A 127 14.33 7.03 5.45
CA ILE A 127 13.00 7.13 4.83
C ILE A 127 13.07 6.75 3.35
N ILE A 128 12.15 5.89 2.91
CA ILE A 128 11.88 5.63 1.50
C ILE A 128 10.93 6.72 0.99
N THR A 129 11.38 7.51 0.01
CA THR A 129 10.62 8.66 -0.47
C THR A 129 9.38 8.26 -1.28
N TYR A 130 8.40 9.16 -1.33
CA TYR A 130 7.20 8.96 -2.16
C TYR A 130 7.54 8.89 -3.65
N GLU A 131 8.53 9.65 -4.10
CA GLU A 131 9.00 9.64 -5.48
C GLU A 131 9.55 8.27 -5.87
N ALA A 132 10.47 7.72 -5.08
CA ALA A 132 11.03 6.38 -5.34
C ALA A 132 9.93 5.30 -5.36
N MET A 133 9.01 5.33 -4.40
CA MET A 133 7.87 4.40 -4.37
C MET A 133 6.98 4.52 -5.61
N ARG A 134 6.69 5.75 -6.05
CA ARG A 134 5.88 6.01 -7.23
C ARG A 134 6.56 5.48 -8.50
N GLU A 135 7.83 5.80 -8.70
CA GLU A 135 8.60 5.39 -9.88
C GLU A 135 8.69 3.86 -9.97
N TYR A 136 8.96 3.20 -8.85
CA TYR A 136 8.96 1.74 -8.77
C TYR A 136 7.62 1.13 -9.19
N ALA A 137 6.50 1.64 -8.66
CA ALA A 137 5.17 1.12 -9.01
C ALA A 137 4.79 1.35 -10.48
N GLN A 138 5.34 2.37 -11.13
CA GLN A 138 5.16 2.63 -12.56
C GLN A 138 5.92 1.65 -13.45
N GLN A 139 7.00 1.06 -12.94
CA GLN A 139 7.83 0.08 -13.65
C GLN A 139 7.35 -1.38 -13.47
N LEU A 140 6.44 -1.63 -12.50
CA LEU A 140 5.92 -2.98 -12.26
C LEU A 140 5.25 -3.57 -13.54
N PRO A 141 5.38 -4.89 -13.77
CA PRO A 141 4.82 -5.55 -14.94
C PRO A 141 3.33 -5.21 -15.16
N LYS A 142 2.97 -4.92 -16.41
CA LYS A 142 1.61 -4.53 -16.83
C LYS A 142 0.58 -5.66 -16.77
N GLU A 143 0.92 -6.80 -16.20
CA GLU A 143 0.02 -7.96 -16.03
C GLU A 143 -1.19 -7.63 -15.15
N LEU A 144 -1.11 -6.58 -14.33
CA LEU A 144 -2.24 -6.05 -13.57
C LEU A 144 -3.09 -5.02 -14.33
N GLU A 145 -2.71 -4.60 -15.54
CA GLU A 145 -3.44 -3.56 -16.29
C GLU A 145 -4.91 -3.93 -16.56
N PRO A 146 -5.27 -5.20 -16.88
CA PRO A 146 -6.68 -5.58 -17.00
C PRO A 146 -7.48 -5.41 -15.69
N LEU A 147 -6.85 -5.67 -14.54
CA LEU A 147 -7.48 -5.43 -13.23
C LEU A 147 -7.56 -3.92 -12.94
N ARG A 148 -6.56 -3.14 -13.32
CA ARG A 148 -6.55 -1.67 -13.21
C ARG A 148 -7.70 -1.06 -14.01
N GLU A 149 -7.86 -1.44 -15.27
CA GLU A 149 -8.96 -0.97 -16.11
C GLU A 149 -10.33 -1.40 -15.56
N ALA A 150 -10.48 -2.66 -15.14
CA ALA A 150 -11.73 -3.16 -14.55
C ALA A 150 -12.15 -2.43 -13.26
N LEU A 151 -11.19 -1.90 -12.50
CA LEU A 151 -11.46 -1.14 -11.28
C LEU A 151 -11.78 0.35 -11.56
N LYS A 152 -11.41 0.90 -12.73
CA LYS A 152 -11.79 2.26 -13.15
C LYS A 152 -13.27 2.37 -13.54
N ASP A 153 -13.84 1.28 -14.06
CA ASP A 153 -15.22 1.21 -14.54
C ASP A 153 -16.21 0.65 -13.50
N HIS A 154 -15.81 0.53 -12.23
CA HIS A 154 -16.66 -0.05 -11.21
C HIS A 154 -17.92 0.83 -11.00
N PRO A 155 -19.15 0.27 -10.94
CA PRO A 155 -20.42 1.02 -10.97
C PRO A 155 -20.67 2.05 -9.86
N ARG A 156 -19.73 2.24 -8.92
CA ARG A 156 -19.75 3.28 -7.89
C ARG A 156 -18.90 4.52 -8.25
N ASP A 157 -18.16 4.48 -9.36
CA ASP A 157 -17.40 5.61 -9.93
C ASP A 157 -18.22 6.41 -10.95
N ARG A 158 -19.51 6.08 -11.15
CA ARG A 158 -20.43 7.04 -11.75
C ARG A 158 -20.51 8.25 -10.82
N PRO A 159 -20.28 9.49 -11.31
CA PRO A 159 -20.61 10.65 -10.52
C PRO A 159 -22.05 10.49 -10.04
N PHE A 160 -22.32 10.81 -8.78
CA PHE A 160 -23.68 10.86 -8.26
C PHE A 160 -24.47 11.83 -9.15
N VAL A 161 -25.20 11.29 -10.12
CA VAL A 161 -26.19 12.05 -10.88
C VAL A 161 -27.32 12.21 -9.89
N ALA A 162 -27.41 13.40 -9.29
CA ALA A 162 -28.59 13.77 -8.53
C ALA A 162 -29.78 13.61 -9.48
N ASP A 163 -30.66 12.68 -9.17
CA ASP A 163 -31.90 12.44 -9.89
C ASP A 163 -32.71 13.74 -9.92
N PRO A 164 -32.89 14.40 -11.09
CA PRO A 164 -33.78 15.52 -11.19
C PRO A 164 -35.20 14.96 -11.32
N ARG A 165 -35.86 14.80 -10.17
CA ARG A 165 -37.30 14.61 -9.92
C ARG A 165 -38.20 14.27 -11.12
#